data_AF-A0A9W7LTU1-F1
#
_entry.id   AF-A0A9W7LTU1-F1
#
_cell.length_a   1.000
_cell.length_b   1.000
_cell.length_c   1.000
_cell.angle_alpha   90.00
_cell.angle_beta   90.00
_cell.angle_gamma   90.00
#
_symmetry.space_group_name_H-M   'P 1'
#
loop_
_entity.id
_entity.type
_entity.pdbx_description
1 polymer ?
#
loop_
_entity_poly.entity_id
_entity_poly.type
_entity_poly.pdbx_seq_one_letter_code
_entity_poly.pdbx_strand_id
1 'polypeptide(L)'
;MGFIYEVMDRAKLEIQRDRRYYRKYWDIIDQRWSRQLHNDLHSARYYLNPQFLYGANSSNELLSETMAGVRNVIQKIEPSMNDQILKMNQLLLYRDKIDSFGTPLAQAAILKTSPAEWSINYGYCVPQLQRIAVKVLSQTTSSSNYERNWSTFSLIHTKKREIDSSIKDFKN
;
A
#
# COMPACT_ATOMS: atom_id res chain seq x y z
N MET A 1 0.13 4.86 -5.81
CA MET A 1 0.59 3.46 -5.67
C MET A 1 0.26 2.77 -4.34
N GLY A 2 -0.16 3.45 -3.24
CA GLY A 2 -0.55 2.73 -2.01
C GLY A 2 -1.66 1.68 -2.21
N PHE A 3 -2.56 1.92 -3.17
CA PHE A 3 -3.59 0.98 -3.63
C PHE A 3 -3.06 -0.43 -3.97
N ILE A 4 -1.79 -0.59 -4.37
CA ILE A 4 -1.24 -1.92 -4.72
C ILE A 4 -1.16 -2.86 -3.50
N TYR A 5 -0.92 -2.32 -2.31
CA TYR A 5 -0.93 -3.09 -1.05
C TYR A 5 -2.35 -3.56 -0.73
N GLU A 6 -3.34 -2.68 -0.89
CA GLU A 6 -4.75 -3.01 -0.68
C GLU A 6 -5.27 -4.05 -1.67
N VAL A 7 -4.92 -3.93 -2.95
CA VAL A 7 -5.33 -4.88 -3.99
C VAL A 7 -4.67 -6.23 -3.77
N MET A 8 -3.39 -6.25 -3.36
CA MET A 8 -2.67 -7.49 -3.09
C MET A 8 -3.26 -8.24 -1.90
N ASP A 9 -3.54 -7.55 -0.78
CA ASP A 9 -4.15 -8.15 0.41
C ASP A 9 -5.55 -8.72 0.08
N ARG A 10 -6.38 -7.95 -0.62
CA ARG A 10 -7.69 -8.42 -1.09
C ARG A 10 -7.59 -9.63 -2.02
N ALA A 11 -6.67 -9.60 -2.99
CA ALA A 11 -6.46 -10.72 -3.89
C ALA A 11 -6.04 -11.99 -3.16
N LYS A 12 -5.16 -11.90 -2.15
CA LYS A 12 -4.78 -13.05 -1.33
C LYS A 12 -5.95 -13.62 -0.56
N LEU A 13 -6.76 -12.77 0.08
CA LEU A 13 -7.95 -13.17 0.83
C LEU A 13 -8.97 -13.90 -0.05
N GLU A 14 -9.22 -13.42 -1.27
CA GLU A 14 -10.13 -14.07 -2.21
C GLU A 14 -9.59 -15.43 -2.69
N ILE A 15 -8.29 -15.55 -2.97
CA ILE A 15 -7.67 -16.83 -3.35
C ILE A 15 -7.79 -17.86 -2.21
N GLN A 16 -7.66 -17.42 -0.96
CA GLN A 16 -7.82 -18.29 0.20
C GLN A 16 -9.24 -18.84 0.33
N ARG A 17 -10.25 -18.03 -0.01
CA ARG A 17 -11.65 -18.43 0.03
C ARG A 17 -12.01 -19.47 -1.03
N ASP A 18 -11.41 -19.36 -2.21
CA ASP A 18 -11.87 -20.09 -3.40
C ASP A 18 -11.01 -21.33 -3.75
N ARG A 19 -9.79 -21.48 -3.19
CA ARG A 19 -8.85 -22.53 -3.61
C ARG A 19 -8.36 -23.45 -2.48
N ARG A 20 -8.53 -24.77 -2.67
CA ARG A 20 -7.95 -25.83 -1.80
C ARG A 20 -6.43 -25.74 -1.63
N TYR A 21 -5.71 -25.19 -2.61
CA TYR A 21 -4.24 -25.08 -2.61
C TYR A 21 -3.73 -23.65 -2.51
N TYR A 22 -4.50 -22.74 -1.90
CA TYR A 22 -4.18 -21.30 -1.85
C TYR A 22 -2.75 -21.00 -1.38
N ARG A 23 -2.19 -21.80 -0.45
CA ARG A 23 -0.81 -21.63 0.05
C ARG A 23 0.24 -21.64 -1.05
N LYS A 24 0.18 -22.58 -2.00
CA LYS A 24 1.12 -22.64 -3.13
C LYS A 24 1.02 -21.40 -4.02
N TYR A 25 -0.18 -20.84 -4.16
CA TYR A 25 -0.40 -19.62 -4.92
C TYR A 25 0.12 -18.39 -4.15
N TRP A 26 -0.11 -18.35 -2.85
CA TRP A 26 0.45 -17.32 -1.97
C TRP A 26 1.98 -17.33 -2.02
N ASP A 27 2.64 -18.49 -1.94
CA ASP A 27 4.11 -18.58 -2.05
C ASP A 27 4.64 -17.96 -3.35
N ILE A 28 3.96 -18.19 -4.48
CA ILE A 28 4.34 -17.60 -5.78
C ILE A 28 4.09 -16.09 -5.78
N ILE A 29 2.99 -15.64 -5.19
CA ILE A 29 2.64 -14.21 -5.06
C ILE A 29 3.67 -13.52 -4.18
N ASP A 30 4.02 -14.10 -3.03
CA ASP A 30 4.99 -13.57 -2.07
C ASP A 30 6.39 -13.47 -2.63
N GLN A 31 6.81 -14.50 -3.38
CA GLN A 31 8.09 -14.48 -4.07
C GLN A 31 8.16 -13.36 -5.11
N ARG A 32 7.06 -13.08 -5.82
CA ARG A 32 7.01 -11.97 -6.80
C ARG A 32 6.89 -10.62 -6.12
N TRP A 33 6.08 -10.53 -5.06
CA TRP A 33 5.90 -9.33 -4.26
C TRP A 33 7.23 -8.85 -3.69
N SER A 34 7.92 -9.71 -2.95
CA SER A 34 9.22 -9.40 -2.33
C SER A 34 10.30 -9.02 -3.33
N ARG A 35 10.31 -9.60 -4.54
CA ARG A 35 11.34 -9.37 -5.54
C ARG A 35 11.11 -8.16 -6.44
N GLN A 36 9.85 -7.81 -6.71
CA GLN A 36 9.52 -6.88 -7.81
C GLN A 36 8.59 -5.73 -7.41
N LEU A 37 7.77 -5.88 -6.37
CA LEU A 37 6.66 -4.96 -6.10
C LEU A 37 6.73 -4.32 -4.71
N HIS A 38 7.30 -5.02 -3.73
CA HIS A 38 7.46 -4.53 -2.38
C HIS A 38 8.51 -3.40 -2.36
N ASN A 39 8.12 -2.26 -1.83
CA ASN A 39 9.00 -1.10 -1.69
C ASN A 39 8.61 -0.36 -0.42
N ASP A 40 9.58 -0.06 0.44
CA ASP A 40 9.38 0.67 1.69
C ASP A 40 8.58 1.97 1.49
N LEU A 41 8.81 2.68 0.39
CA LEU A 41 8.09 3.90 0.06
C LEU A 41 6.61 3.64 -0.27
N HIS A 42 6.31 2.53 -0.95
CA HIS A 42 4.93 2.14 -1.23
C HIS A 42 4.21 1.68 0.04
N SER A 43 4.88 0.86 0.87
CA SER A 43 4.42 0.49 2.21
C SER A 43 4.11 1.72 3.06
N ALA A 44 5.07 2.65 3.12
CA ALA A 44 4.92 3.87 3.91
C ALA A 44 3.77 4.75 3.40
N ARG A 45 3.61 4.87 2.08
CA ARG A 45 2.50 5.60 1.48
C ARG A 45 1.15 4.97 1.80
N TYR A 46 1.06 3.65 1.85
CA TYR A 46 -0.17 2.96 2.25
C TYR A 46 -0.50 3.29 3.71
N TYR A 47 0.45 3.07 4.62
CA TYR A 47 0.26 3.30 6.05
C TYR A 47 -0.09 4.75 6.37
N LEU A 48 0.59 5.72 5.73
CA LEU A 48 0.39 7.14 5.99
C LEU A 48 -0.89 7.71 5.35
N ASN A 49 -1.56 6.96 4.46
CA ASN A 49 -2.81 7.42 3.87
C ASN A 49 -3.98 7.15 4.85
N PRO A 50 -4.66 8.18 5.38
CA PRO A 50 -5.75 8.00 6.33
C PRO A 50 -6.94 7.25 5.73
N GLN A 51 -7.14 7.31 4.41
CA GLN A 51 -8.21 6.56 3.73
C GLN A 51 -8.00 5.05 3.85
N PHE A 52 -6.74 4.60 3.76
CA PHE A 52 -6.40 3.20 3.91
C PHE A 52 -6.28 2.82 5.38
N LEU A 53 -5.51 3.58 6.17
CA LEU A 53 -5.26 3.24 7.57
C LEU A 53 -6.54 3.19 8.41
N TYR A 54 -7.48 4.10 8.18
CA TYR A 54 -8.70 4.22 8.99
C TYR A 54 -9.96 3.67 8.33
N GLY A 55 -9.94 3.49 7.01
CA GLY A 55 -11.07 3.01 6.23
C GLY A 55 -10.98 1.53 5.82
N ALA A 56 -9.80 0.92 5.87
CA ALA A 56 -9.63 -0.47 5.45
C ALA A 56 -9.79 -1.45 6.62
N ASN A 57 -10.41 -2.59 6.34
CA ASN A 57 -10.32 -3.80 7.17
C ASN A 57 -8.96 -4.48 6.94
N SER A 58 -7.86 -3.73 7.04
CA SER A 58 -6.51 -4.24 6.80
C SER A 58 -6.20 -5.36 7.79
N SER A 59 -5.62 -6.44 7.29
CA SER A 59 -5.11 -7.50 8.15
C SER A 59 -4.03 -6.96 9.09
N ASN A 60 -3.92 -7.54 10.30
CA ASN A 60 -2.84 -7.19 11.24
C ASN A 60 -1.45 -7.41 10.62
N GLU A 61 -1.34 -8.39 9.71
CA GLU A 61 -0.11 -8.67 8.96
C GLU A 61 0.24 -7.52 8.01
N LEU A 62 -0.73 -7.02 7.24
CA LEU A 62 -0.54 -5.87 6.35
C LEU A 62 -0.16 -4.60 7.12
N LEU A 63 -0.78 -4.36 8.29
CA LEU A 63 -0.43 -3.22 9.13
C LEU A 63 1.00 -3.33 9.68
N SER A 64 1.44 -4.54 10.05
CA SER A 64 2.81 -4.81 10.50
C SER A 64 3.84 -4.61 9.39
N GLU A 65 3.58 -5.16 8.19
CA GLU A 65 4.43 -5.00 7.01
C GLU A 65 4.56 -3.52 6.62
N THR A 66 3.44 -2.81 6.58
CA THR A 66 3.42 -1.42 6.14
C THR A 66 4.05 -0.48 7.19
N MET A 67 3.89 -0.77 8.48
CA MET A 67 4.62 -0.11 9.57
C MET A 67 6.14 -0.31 9.46
N ALA A 68 6.60 -1.52 9.14
CA ALA A 68 8.03 -1.79 8.92
C ALA A 68 8.56 -0.95 7.74
N GLY A 69 7.79 -0.82 6.66
CA GLY A 69 8.13 0.08 5.54
C GLY A 69 8.23 1.55 5.96
N VAL A 70 7.31 2.05 6.78
CA VAL A 70 7.41 3.43 7.33
C VAL A 70 8.70 3.60 8.13
N ARG A 71 9.03 2.64 9.01
CA ARG A 71 10.27 2.68 9.80
C ARG A 71 11.50 2.75 8.89
N ASN A 72 11.57 1.92 7.85
CA ASN A 72 12.68 1.92 6.90
C ASN A 72 12.80 3.26 6.16
N VAL A 73 11.67 3.88 5.78
CA VAL A 73 11.66 5.22 5.17
C VAL A 73 12.16 6.29 6.15
N ILE A 74 11.73 6.24 7.41
CA ILE A 74 12.20 7.16 8.45
C ILE A 74 13.72 7.04 8.64
N GLN A 75 14.24 5.83 8.77
CA GLN A 75 15.68 5.58 8.92
C GLN A 75 16.51 6.09 7.73
N LYS A 76 15.96 6.04 6.52
CA LYS A 76 16.62 6.58 5.32
C LYS A 76 16.63 8.11 5.26
N ILE A 77 15.59 8.76 5.80
CA ILE A 77 15.41 10.22 5.71
C ILE A 77 16.03 10.94 6.91
N GLU A 78 16.07 10.29 8.08
CA GLU A 78 16.49 10.88 9.35
C GLU A 78 17.73 10.15 9.91
N PRO A 79 18.93 10.76 9.88
CA PRO A 79 20.12 10.14 10.46
C PRO A 79 20.15 10.15 12.00
N SER A 80 19.44 11.07 12.67
CA SER A 80 19.44 11.20 14.12
C SER A 80 18.56 10.15 14.80
N MET A 81 19.14 9.29 15.64
CA MET A 81 18.41 8.25 16.38
C MET A 81 17.32 8.84 17.29
N ASN A 82 17.59 9.97 17.95
CA ASN A 82 16.62 10.63 18.81
C ASN A 82 15.41 11.12 18.01
N ASP A 83 15.65 11.69 16.83
CA ASP A 83 14.58 12.16 15.95
C ASP A 83 13.80 11.02 15.30
N GLN A 84 14.44 9.88 15.03
CA GLN A 84 13.76 8.66 14.61
C GLN A 84 12.79 8.18 15.70
N ILE A 85 13.22 8.13 16.97
CA ILE A 85 12.36 7.72 18.10
C ILE A 85 11.16 8.66 18.23
N LEU A 86 11.37 9.98 18.13
CA LEU A 86 10.27 10.95 18.17
C LEU A 86 9.25 10.72 17.05
N LYS A 87 9.71 10.49 15.82
CA LYS A 87 8.84 10.18 14.67
C LYS A 87 8.08 8.86 14.87
N MET A 88 8.74 7.84 15.42
CA MET A 88 8.11 6.55 15.73
C MET A 88 7.03 6.68 16.82
N ASN A 89 7.24 7.49 17.85
CA ASN A 89 6.22 7.75 18.87
C ASN A 89 5.01 8.49 18.28
N GLN A 90 5.25 9.44 17.36
CA GLN A 90 4.18 10.14 16.65
C GLN A 90 3.34 9.21 15.75
N LEU A 91 3.92 8.11 15.24
CA LEU A 91 3.15 7.10 14.49
C LEU A 91 2.09 6.39 15.34
N LEU A 92 2.33 6.22 16.64
CA LEU A 92 1.35 5.63 17.55
C LEU A 92 0.16 6.59 17.73
N LEU A 93 0.44 7.87 17.95
CA LEU A 93 -0.60 8.91 18.05
C LEU A 93 -1.46 8.97 16.79
N TYR A 94 -0.82 8.87 15.62
CA TYR A 94 -1.51 8.80 14.33
C TYR A 94 -2.37 7.54 14.22
N ARG A 95 -1.81 6.35 14.46
CA ARG A 95 -2.53 5.08 14.37
C ARG A 95 -3.77 5.05 15.27
N ASP A 96 -3.61 5.50 16.50
CA ASP A 96 -4.63 5.41 17.55
C ASP A 96 -5.63 6.57 17.48
N LYS A 97 -5.57 7.39 16.42
CA LYS A 97 -6.44 8.56 16.17
C LYS A 97 -6.47 9.53 17.35
N ILE A 98 -5.31 9.75 17.98
CA ILE A 98 -5.20 10.63 19.15
C ILE A 98 -5.24 12.10 18.72
N ASP A 99 -5.85 12.94 19.55
CA ASP A 99 -5.92 14.40 19.38
C ASP A 99 -6.63 14.78 18.06
N SER A 100 -6.08 15.71 17.29
CA SER A 100 -6.63 16.27 16.04
C SER A 100 -7.12 15.22 15.04
N PHE A 101 -6.49 14.04 15.00
CA PHE A 101 -6.86 12.94 14.12
C PHE A 101 -8.20 12.31 14.45
N GLY A 102 -8.56 12.24 15.73
CA GLY A 102 -9.81 11.63 16.20
C GLY A 102 -11.02 12.54 16.10
N THR A 103 -10.83 13.82 15.78
CA THR A 103 -11.93 14.80 15.73
C THR A 103 -12.98 14.41 14.68
N PRO A 104 -14.29 14.65 14.93
CA PRO A 104 -15.34 14.34 13.96
C PRO A 104 -15.11 15.01 12.59
N LEU A 105 -14.56 16.24 12.60
CA LEU A 105 -14.22 16.97 11.38
C LEU A 105 -13.09 16.28 10.61
N ALA A 106 -12.00 15.90 11.29
CA ALA A 106 -10.89 15.18 10.66
C ALA A 106 -11.37 13.86 10.04
N GLN A 107 -12.17 13.07 10.77
CA GLN A 107 -12.69 11.81 10.27
C GLN A 107 -13.62 11.99 9.06
N ALA A 108 -14.50 13.00 9.08
CA ALA A 108 -15.38 13.31 7.95
C ALA A 108 -14.64 13.82 6.71
N ALA A 109 -13.44 14.41 6.89
CA ALA A 109 -12.63 14.95 5.81
C ALA A 109 -11.79 13.89 5.07
N ILE A 110 -11.52 12.72 5.68
CA ILE A 110 -10.64 11.66 5.12
C ILE A 110 -10.96 11.32 3.66
N LEU A 111 -12.25 11.15 3.36
CA LEU A 111 -12.74 10.79 2.02
C LEU A 111 -13.03 12.00 1.13
N LYS A 112 -12.97 13.22 1.67
CA LYS A 112 -13.33 14.47 0.98
C LYS A 112 -12.12 15.27 0.52
N THR A 113 -10.94 15.05 1.10
CA THR A 113 -9.71 15.75 0.74
C THR A 113 -8.64 14.77 0.28
N SER A 114 -7.62 15.28 -0.42
CA SER A 114 -6.47 14.45 -0.75
C SER A 114 -5.72 14.03 0.52
N PRO A 115 -5.05 12.86 0.57
CA PRO A 115 -4.31 12.43 1.75
C PRO A 115 -3.24 13.42 2.22
N ALA A 116 -2.51 14.04 1.28
CA ALA A 116 -1.48 15.02 1.62
C ALA A 116 -2.08 16.29 2.22
N GLU A 117 -3.17 16.80 1.65
CA GLU A 117 -3.90 17.96 2.15
C GLU A 117 -4.55 17.69 3.51
N TRP A 118 -5.12 16.50 3.70
CA TRP A 118 -5.63 16.06 5.00
C TRP A 118 -4.52 16.08 6.05
N SER A 119 -3.33 15.56 5.73
CA SER A 119 -2.18 15.61 6.63
C SER A 119 -1.74 17.04 6.94
N ILE A 120 -1.82 17.97 5.99
CA ILE A 120 -1.52 19.40 6.24
C ILE A 120 -2.51 19.99 7.25
N ASN A 121 -3.81 19.73 7.07
CA ASN A 121 -4.87 20.35 7.87
C ASN A 121 -5.01 19.75 9.28
N TYR A 122 -4.79 18.44 9.42
CA TYR A 122 -5.06 17.71 10.67
C TYR A 122 -3.81 17.06 11.28
N GLY A 123 -2.63 17.20 10.68
CA GLY A 123 -1.39 16.60 11.18
C GLY A 123 -0.61 17.43 12.21
N TYR A 124 -1.16 18.56 12.67
CA TYR A 124 -0.41 19.53 13.48
C TYR A 124 0.00 19.02 14.87
N CYS A 125 -0.69 18.01 15.43
CA CYS A 125 -0.31 17.40 16.71
C CYS A 125 0.94 16.51 16.61
N VAL A 126 1.38 16.17 15.39
CA VAL A 126 2.55 15.34 15.11
C VAL A 126 3.44 15.94 14.01
N PRO A 127 4.09 17.09 14.27
CA PRO A 127 4.75 17.88 13.22
C PRO A 127 5.90 17.15 12.51
N GLN A 128 6.59 16.22 13.17
CA GLN A 128 7.70 15.48 12.57
C GLN A 128 7.17 14.43 11.58
N LEU A 129 6.12 13.72 11.99
CA LEU A 129 5.43 12.76 11.14
C LEU A 129 4.69 13.45 9.99
N GLN A 130 4.07 14.60 10.24
CA GLN A 130 3.36 15.38 9.22
C GLN A 130 4.27 15.73 8.04
N ARG A 131 5.50 16.19 8.29
CA ARG A 131 6.47 16.50 7.23
C ARG A 131 6.79 15.27 6.37
N ILE A 132 6.91 14.10 6.98
CA ILE A 132 7.15 12.85 6.26
C ILE A 132 5.91 12.43 5.48
N ALA A 133 4.73 12.48 6.10
CA ALA A 133 3.46 12.15 5.47
C ALA A 133 3.22 13.00 4.23
N VAL A 134 3.34 14.32 4.33
CA VAL A 134 3.20 15.22 3.18
C VAL A 134 4.23 14.90 2.10
N LYS A 135 5.51 14.69 2.46
CA LYS A 135 6.56 14.36 1.49
C LYS A 135 6.28 13.05 0.75
N VAL A 136 5.92 11.99 1.47
CA VAL A 136 5.66 10.65 0.91
C VAL A 136 4.36 10.61 0.09
N LEU A 137 3.30 11.27 0.57
CA LEU A 137 1.99 11.30 -0.08
C LEU A 137 1.99 12.18 -1.34
N SER A 138 2.77 13.27 -1.33
CA SER A 138 2.91 14.17 -2.49
C SER A 138 3.85 13.67 -3.59
N GLN A 139 4.69 12.67 -3.32
CA GLN A 139 5.53 12.08 -4.36
C GLN A 139 4.70 11.31 -5.39
N THR A 140 4.75 11.68 -6.67
CA THR A 140 4.22 10.87 -7.77
C THR A 140 5.11 9.65 -7.95
N THR A 141 4.53 8.46 -7.78
CA THR A 141 5.23 7.19 -8.02
C THR A 141 5.08 6.88 -9.50
N SER A 142 6.15 7.01 -10.29
CA SER A 142 6.10 6.78 -11.73
C SER A 142 5.71 5.33 -12.02
N SER A 143 4.63 5.13 -12.78
CA SER A 143 4.10 3.82 -13.20
C SER A 143 4.86 3.21 -14.37
N SER A 144 5.88 3.88 -14.92
CA SER A 144 6.43 3.59 -16.25
C SER A 144 7.08 2.20 -16.38
N ASN A 145 7.60 1.63 -15.29
CA ASN A 145 8.13 0.25 -15.29
C ASN A 145 7.02 -0.80 -15.11
N TYR A 146 5.88 -0.41 -14.52
CA TYR A 146 4.76 -1.31 -14.20
C TYR A 146 3.84 -1.53 -15.40
N GLU A 147 3.54 -0.50 -16.18
CA GLU A 147 2.73 -0.60 -17.40
C GLU A 147 3.34 -1.61 -18.40
N ARG A 148 4.67 -1.67 -18.50
CA ARG A 148 5.34 -2.63 -19.41
C ARG A 148 5.17 -4.08 -18.96
N ASN A 149 5.24 -4.36 -17.67
CA ASN A 149 5.15 -5.73 -17.15
C ASN A 149 3.70 -6.26 -17.21
N TRP A 150 2.72 -5.43 -16.86
CA TRP A 150 1.30 -5.77 -16.98
C TRP A 150 0.82 -5.89 -18.42
N SER A 151 1.28 -5.01 -19.32
CA SER A 151 0.98 -5.12 -20.75
C SER A 151 1.54 -6.42 -21.35
N THR A 152 2.75 -6.81 -20.95
CA THR A 152 3.36 -8.08 -21.37
C THR A 152 2.57 -9.28 -20.85
N PHE A 153 2.13 -9.25 -19.59
CA PHE A 153 1.32 -10.32 -19.00
C PHE A 153 -0.06 -10.42 -19.66
N SER A 154 -0.74 -9.29 -19.89
CA SER A 154 -2.00 -9.23 -20.63
C SER A 154 -1.83 -9.83 -22.03
N LEU A 155 -0.78 -9.44 -22.77
CA LEU A 155 -0.51 -9.95 -24.11
C LEU A 155 -0.27 -11.47 -24.14
N ILE A 156 0.44 -12.03 -23.15
CA ILE A 156 0.66 -13.48 -23.02
C ILE A 156 -0.67 -14.21 -22.78
N HIS A 157 -1.55 -13.64 -21.96
CA HIS A 157 -2.87 -14.23 -21.66
C HIS A 157 -3.91 -14.05 -22.77
N THR A 158 -3.80 -13.02 -23.60
CA THR A 158 -4.66 -12.83 -24.79
C THR A 158 -4.23 -13.78 -25.90
N LYS A 159 -2.94 -13.84 -26.21
CA LYS A 159 -2.41 -14.77 -27.23
C LYS A 159 -2.68 -16.23 -26.89
N LYS A 160 -2.57 -16.63 -25.62
CA LYS A 160 -2.88 -18.01 -25.20
C LYS A 160 -4.37 -18.35 -25.41
N ARG A 161 -5.27 -17.39 -25.19
CA ARG A 161 -6.72 -17.57 -25.43
C ARG A 161 -7.06 -17.65 -26.93
N GLU A 162 -6.39 -16.88 -27.77
CA GLU A 162 -6.56 -16.94 -29.23
C GLU A 162 -6.10 -18.28 -29.83
N ILE A 163 -4.98 -18.81 -29.33
CA ILE A 163 -4.44 -20.12 -29.75
C ILE A 163 -5.37 -21.26 -29.31
N ASP A 164 -5.83 -21.24 -28.05
CA ASP A 164 -6.76 -22.27 -27.55
C ASP A 164 -8.15 -22.20 -28.25
N SER A 165 -8.58 -21.01 -28.70
CA SER A 165 -9.77 -20.86 -29.54
C SER A 165 -9.56 -21.44 -30.94
N SER A 166 -8.43 -21.11 -31.59
CA SER A 166 -8.09 -21.60 -32.93
C SER A 166 -7.93 -23.12 -32.98
N ILE A 167 -7.43 -23.75 -31.91
CA ILE A 167 -7.28 -25.22 -31.83
C ILE A 167 -8.63 -25.93 -31.64
N LYS A 168 -9.65 -25.26 -31.06
CA LYS A 168 -11.01 -25.79 -30.97
C LYS A 168 -11.74 -25.74 -32.30
N ASP A 169 -11.50 -24.71 -33.10
CA ASP A 169 -12.14 -24.55 -34.42
C ASP A 169 -11.58 -25.53 -35.47
N PHE A 170 -10.38 -26.08 -35.27
CA PHE A 170 -9.80 -27.14 -36.11
C PHE A 170 -10.23 -28.57 -35.72
N LYS A 171 -11.03 -28.74 -34.65
CA LYS A 171 -11.47 -30.06 -34.15
C LYS A 171 -12.98 -30.31 -34.29
N ASN A 172 -13.70 -29.45 -35.04
CA ASN A 172 -15.09 -29.68 -35.43
C ASN A 172 -15.21 -29.87 -36.94
#